data_AF-A0A433BQW2-F1
#
_entry.id   AF-A0A433BQW2-F1
#
_cell.length_a   1.000
_cell.length_b   1.000
_cell.length_c   1.000
_cell.angle_alpha   90.00
_cell.angle_beta   90.00
_cell.angle_gamma   90.00
#
_symmetry.space_group_name_H-M   'P 1'
#
loop_
_entity.id
_entity.type
_entity.pdbx_description
1 polymer ?
#
loop_
_entity_poly.entity_id
_entity_poly.type
_entity_poly.pdbx_seq_one_letter_code
_entity_poly.pdbx_strand_id
1 'polypeptide(L)'
;MARAGLSRLDVKRARDSLAAQGQHPSIDAIRIALGNTGSKTTIHRYLKELEEEDGTALTRTGSLSDAIQDLVARLAARLHEEAQAT
;
A
#
# COMPACT_ATOMS: atom_id res chain seq x y z
N MET A 1 13.24 -25.40 20.21
CA MET A 1 13.53 -24.02 19.76
C MET A 1 12.64 -23.73 18.56
N ALA A 2 11.58 -22.93 18.74
CA ALA A 2 10.72 -22.55 17.64
C ALA A 2 11.54 -21.67 16.69
N ARG A 3 11.93 -22.18 15.53
CA ARG A 3 12.52 -21.35 14.48
C ARG A 3 11.45 -20.34 14.11
N ALA A 4 11.65 -19.08 14.49
CA ALA A 4 10.76 -17.99 14.09
C ALA A 4 10.70 -18.03 12.56
N GLY A 5 9.58 -18.53 12.04
CA GLY A 5 9.35 -18.62 10.60
C GLY A 5 9.41 -17.22 10.01
N LEU A 6 9.93 -17.11 8.79
CA LEU A 6 9.93 -15.87 8.02
C LEU A 6 8.54 -15.22 8.10
N SER A 7 8.47 -13.99 8.64
CA SER A 7 7.21 -13.28 8.78
C SER A 7 6.94 -12.39 7.57
N ARG A 8 5.66 -12.08 7.35
CA ARG A 8 5.25 -11.09 6.34
C ARG A 8 5.89 -9.72 6.56
N LEU A 9 6.08 -9.34 7.82
CA LEU A 9 6.69 -8.06 8.20
C LEU A 9 8.16 -7.98 7.76
N ASP A 10 8.89 -9.11 7.85
CA ASP A 10 10.29 -9.17 7.41
C ASP A 10 10.39 -8.99 5.89
N VAL A 11 9.50 -9.64 5.13
CA VAL A 11 9.41 -9.48 3.67
C VAL A 11 9.07 -8.03 3.30
N LYS A 12 8.14 -7.39 4.03
CA LYS A 12 7.79 -5.99 3.83
C LYS A 12 8.99 -5.07 4.06
N ARG A 13 9.69 -5.23 5.18
CA ARG A 13 10.90 -4.43 5.50
C ARG A 13 12.00 -4.59 4.46
N ALA A 14 12.24 -5.82 4.01
CA ALA A 14 13.23 -6.10 2.96
C ALA A 14 12.86 -5.43 1.63
N ARG A 15 11.59 -5.55 1.21
CA ARG A 15 11.05 -4.87 0.02
C ARG A 15 11.23 -3.35 0.12
N ASP A 16 10.81 -2.76 1.24
CA ASP A 16 10.82 -1.31 1.45
C ASP A 16 12.28 -0.79 1.50
N SER A 17 13.20 -1.53 2.11
CA SER A 17 14.62 -1.19 2.12
C SER A 17 15.24 -1.22 0.72
N LEU A 18 14.91 -2.22 -0.11
CA LEU A 18 15.39 -2.31 -1.49
C LEU A 18 14.83 -1.16 -2.34
N ALA A 19 13.53 -0.87 -2.19
CA ALA A 19 12.89 0.25 -2.87
C ALA A 19 13.51 1.60 -2.47
N ALA A 20 13.80 1.81 -1.18
CA ALA A 20 14.46 3.02 -0.69
C ALA A 20 15.90 3.18 -1.22
N GLN A 21 16.58 2.07 -1.52
CA GLN A 21 17.89 2.04 -2.17
C GLN A 21 17.82 2.24 -3.69
N GLY A 22 16.61 2.41 -4.26
CA GLY A 22 16.40 2.51 -5.70
C GLY A 22 16.57 1.18 -6.44
N GLN A 23 16.64 0.06 -5.73
CA GLN A 23 16.80 -1.27 -6.30
C GLN A 23 15.43 -1.94 -6.50
N HIS A 24 15.25 -2.61 -7.64
CA HIS A 24 14.03 -3.35 -7.91
C HIS A 24 13.88 -4.54 -6.94
N PRO A 25 12.81 -4.59 -6.12
CA PRO A 25 12.63 -5.62 -5.10
C PRO A 25 12.17 -6.95 -5.73
N SER A 26 13.12 -7.68 -6.32
CA SER A 26 12.87 -9.04 -6.83
C SER A 26 12.87 -10.07 -5.69
N ILE A 27 12.26 -11.24 -5.92
CA ILE A 27 12.23 -12.34 -4.93
C ILE A 27 13.63 -12.72 -4.45
N ASP A 28 14.59 -12.77 -5.38
CA ASP A 28 15.97 -13.15 -5.05
C ASP A 28 16.70 -12.03 -4.29
N ALA A 29 16.46 -10.75 -4.65
CA ALA A 29 17.01 -9.61 -3.89
C ALA A 29 16.46 -9.56 -2.45
N ILE A 30 15.15 -9.77 -2.29
CA ILE A 30 14.51 -9.86 -0.98
C ILE A 30 15.06 -11.04 -0.19
N ARG A 31 15.20 -12.21 -0.82
CA ARG A 31 15.77 -13.39 -0.18
C ARG A 31 17.20 -13.15 0.31
N ILE A 32 18.03 -12.45 -0.47
CA ILE A 32 19.38 -12.07 -0.07
C ILE A 32 19.33 -11.09 1.11
N ALA A 33 18.47 -10.08 1.05
CA ALA A 33 18.26 -9.12 2.15
C ALA A 33 17.78 -9.79 3.44
N LEU A 34 17.04 -10.90 3.34
CA LEU A 34 16.58 -11.75 4.45
C LEU A 34 17.62 -12.78 4.90
N GLY A 35 18.87 -12.70 4.42
CA GLY A 35 19.93 -13.64 4.80
C GLY A 35 19.73 -15.05 4.24
N ASN A 36 19.21 -15.17 3.01
CA ASN A 36 18.87 -16.42 2.33
C ASN A 36 17.77 -17.26 3.00
N THR A 37 16.99 -16.64 3.89
CA THR A 37 15.90 -17.28 4.62
C THR A 37 14.57 -17.18 3.86
N GLY A 38 13.78 -18.25 3.95
CA GLY A 38 12.48 -18.37 3.29
C GLY A 38 12.57 -18.98 1.89
N SER A 39 11.52 -19.71 1.51
CA SER A 39 11.39 -20.22 0.15
C SER A 39 10.94 -19.12 -0.80
N LYS A 40 11.31 -19.24 -2.08
CA LYS A 40 10.81 -18.34 -3.14
C LYS A 40 9.28 -18.26 -3.15
N THR A 41 8.61 -19.39 -2.91
CA THR A 41 7.13 -19.48 -2.83
C THR A 41 6.55 -18.70 -1.64
N THR A 42 7.21 -18.72 -0.48
CA THR A 42 6.77 -17.99 0.70
C THR A 42 6.92 -16.49 0.49
N ILE A 43 8.07 -16.06 -0.03
CA ILE A 43 8.35 -14.64 -0.34
C ILE A 43 7.35 -14.13 -1.38
N HIS A 44 7.11 -14.90 -2.46
CA HIS A 44 6.15 -14.53 -3.49
C HIS A 44 4.73 -14.36 -2.92
N ARG A 45 4.27 -15.30 -2.09
CA ARG A 45 2.95 -15.20 -1.43
C ARG A 45 2.84 -13.92 -0.61
N TYR A 46 3.84 -13.63 0.23
CA TYR A 46 3.82 -12.42 1.05
C TYR A 46 3.93 -11.13 0.25
N LEU A 47 4.67 -11.11 -0.86
CA LEU A 47 4.71 -9.97 -1.77
C LEU A 47 3.33 -9.68 -2.38
N LYS A 48 2.66 -10.73 -2.88
CA LYS A 48 1.31 -10.60 -3.44
C LYS A 48 0.31 -10.09 -2.40
N GLU A 49 0.36 -10.62 -1.18
CA GLU A 49 -0.47 -10.16 -0.07
C GLU A 49 -0.21 -8.68 0.27
N LEU A 50 1.03 -8.20 0.17
CA LEU A 50 1.40 -6.80 0.40
C LEU A 50 0.91 -5.89 -0.74
N GLU A 51 1.05 -6.32 -1.99
CA GLU A 51 0.54 -5.60 -3.17
C GLU A 51 -0.99 -5.46 -3.15
N GLU A 52 -1.71 -6.51 -2.75
CA GLU A 52 -3.17 -6.49 -2.61
C GLU A 52 -3.61 -5.54 -1.48
N GLU A 53 -2.92 -5.51 -0.34
CA GLU A 53 -3.18 -4.55 0.74
C GLU A 53 -2.87 -3.11 0.34
N ASP A 54 -1.73 -2.87 -0.32
CA ASP A 54 -1.35 -1.52 -0.78
C ASP A 54 -2.36 -1.03 -1.85
N GLY A 55 -2.78 -1.89 -2.79
CA GLY A 55 -3.80 -1.56 -3.79
C GLY A 55 -5.18 -1.29 -3.20
N THR A 56 -5.60 -2.04 -2.18
CA THR A 56 -6.88 -1.79 -1.49
C THR A 56 -6.84 -0.52 -0.63
N ALA A 57 -5.69 -0.21 -0.01
CA ALA A 57 -5.49 1.04 0.73
C ALA A 57 -5.52 2.27 -0.20
N LEU A 58 -4.87 2.19 -1.36
CA LEU A 58 -4.91 3.23 -2.38
C LEU A 58 -6.33 3.44 -2.93
N THR A 59 -7.04 2.36 -3.24
CA THR A 59 -8.45 2.41 -3.71
C THR A 59 -9.37 3.05 -2.66
N ARG A 60 -9.21 2.67 -1.38
CA ARG A 60 -9.98 3.27 -0.27
C ARG A 60 -9.70 4.76 -0.12
N THR A 61 -8.44 5.16 -0.24
CA THR A 61 -8.04 6.58 -0.13
C THR A 61 -8.62 7.40 -1.28
N GLY A 62 -8.61 6.86 -2.50
CA GLY A 62 -9.30 7.46 -3.66
C GLY A 62 -10.80 7.63 -3.40
N SER A 63 -11.48 6.57 -2.99
CA SER A 63 -12.93 6.61 -2.71
C SER A 63 -13.32 7.61 -1.62
N LEU A 64 -12.47 7.77 -0.58
CA LEU A 64 -12.68 8.75 0.46
C LEU A 64 -12.49 10.18 -0.06
N SER A 65 -11.46 10.40 -0.89
CA SER A 65 -11.22 11.70 -1.53
C SER A 65 -12.39 12.09 -2.42
N ASP A 66 -12.90 11.16 -3.23
CA ASP A 66 -14.04 11.38 -4.12
C ASP A 66 -15.31 11.75 -3.35
N ALA A 67 -15.59 11.05 -2.24
CA ALA A 67 -16.73 11.34 -1.38
C ALA A 67 -16.65 12.74 -0.74
N ILE A 68 -15.45 13.16 -0.32
CA ILE A 68 -15.24 14.51 0.23
C ILE A 68 -15.42 15.57 -0.88
N GLN A 69 -14.90 15.31 -2.07
CA GLN A 69 -15.05 16.22 -3.22
C GLN A 69 -16.54 16.42 -3.59
N ASP A 70 -17.34 15.36 -3.61
CA ASP A 70 -18.79 15.46 -3.87
C ASP A 70 -19.51 16.31 -2.81
N LEU A 71 -19.20 16.10 -1.53
CA LEU A 71 -19.78 16.89 -0.44
C LEU A 71 -19.43 18.38 -0.55
N VAL A 72 -18.16 18.70 -0.84
CA VAL A 72 -17.70 20.09 -1.01
C VAL A 72 -18.36 20.72 -2.24
N ALA A 73 -18.50 19.99 -3.35
CA ALA A 73 -19.15 20.48 -4.57
C ALA A 73 -20.62 20.83 -4.33
N ARG A 74 -21.36 19.98 -3.60
CA ARG A 74 -22.76 20.23 -3.23
C ARG A 74 -22.91 21.47 -2.35
N LEU A 75 -22.02 21.64 -1.37
CA LEU A 75 -22.01 22.82 -0.51
C LEU A 75 -21.71 24.09 -1.31
N ALA A 76 -20.72 24.06 -2.18
CA ALA A 76 -20.36 25.19 -3.02
C ALA A 76 -21.51 25.60 -3.96
N ALA A 77 -22.19 24.62 -4.57
CA ALA A 77 -23.37 24.87 -5.40
C ALA A 77 -24.47 25.57 -4.60
N ARG A 78 -24.75 25.09 -3.38
CA ARG A 78 -25.78 25.68 -2.53
C ARG A 78 -25.47 27.11 -2.10
N LEU A 79 -24.22 27.38 -1.71
CA LEU A 79 -23.78 28.73 -1.37
C LEU A 79 -23.87 29.68 -2.57
N HIS A 80 -23.58 29.19 -3.77
CA HIS A 80 -23.70 29.99 -4.98
C HIS A 80 -25.15 30.34 -5.30
N GLU A 81 -26.07 29.37 -5.20
CA GLU A 81 -27.51 29.61 -5.34
C GLU A 81 -28.00 30.67 -4.33
N GLU A 82 -27.62 30.54 -3.06
CA GLU A 82 -28.03 31.47 -2.00
C GLU A 82 -27.46 32.89 -2.23
N ALA A 83 -26.24 33.01 -2.74
CA ALA A 83 -25.62 34.30 -3.07
C ALA A 83 -26.22 34.97 -4.32
N GLN A 84 -26.81 34.22 -5.25
CA GLN A 84 -27.50 34.76 -6.43
C GLN A 84 -28.98 35.06 -6.18
N ALA A 85 -29.54 34.54 -5.07
CA ALA A 85 -30.91 34.77 -4.66
C ALA A 85 -31.10 36.07 -3.85
N THR A 86 -30.02 36.81 -3.58
CA THR A 86 -29.99 38.13 -2.92
C THR A 86 -29.59 39.23 -3.87
#